data_AF-A0A552KQ86-F1
#
_entry.id   AF-A0A552KQ86-F1
#
_cell.length_a   1.000
_cell.length_b   1.000
_cell.length_c   1.000
_cell.angle_alpha   90.00
_cell.angle_beta   90.00
_cell.angle_gamma   90.00
#
_symmetry.space_group_name_H-M   'P 1'
#
loop_
_entity.id
_entity.type
_entity.pdbx_description
1 polymer ?
#
loop_
_entity_poly.entity_id
_entity_poly.type
_entity_poly.pdbx_seq_one_letter_code
_entity_poly.pdbx_strand_id
1 'polypeptide(L)'
;MAYKRVLLKLSGEALMGNLGYGIDPMVVSAIAQEISEVVAQGIQLAIVVGGGNIFRGVKAASAGMDRATADYIGMIATVMNAMTLQDALERAQVPTRVLTAIAMQELAEPYIRRRAIRHLEKGRVVVFGAGSGNPFFTTDTTAALRAAEIDAEVVFKATKVDGVYDSDPSHNPNARRFQSLTYGHVLTHDLRVMDGTAIALCKENNIPIVVFDLSVTGNIVRAVKGEPVGTLVGGFCEVS
;
A
#
# COMPACT_ATOMS: atom_id res chain seq x y z
N MET A 1 -20.14 -1.32 -9.30
CA MET A 1 -18.78 -1.13 -8.76
C MET A 1 -18.49 -2.30 -7.84
N ALA A 2 -17.31 -2.90 -7.95
CA ALA A 2 -16.95 -4.08 -7.16
C ALA A 2 -16.68 -3.77 -5.68
N TYR A 3 -16.15 -2.57 -5.39
CA TYR A 3 -15.80 -2.14 -4.05
C TYR A 3 -16.28 -0.70 -3.78
N LYS A 4 -16.70 -0.44 -2.54
CA LYS A 4 -17.06 0.85 -1.98
C LYS A 4 -15.89 1.48 -1.22
N ARG A 5 -15.13 0.69 -0.44
CA ARG A 5 -14.00 1.19 0.37
C ARG A 5 -12.79 0.30 0.18
N VAL A 6 -11.68 0.91 -0.20
CA VAL A 6 -10.47 0.17 -0.59
C VAL A 6 -9.23 0.79 0.04
N LEU A 7 -8.22 -0.03 0.28
CA LEU A 7 -6.90 0.43 0.72
C LEU A 7 -5.86 0.13 -0.37
N LEU A 8 -5.22 1.17 -0.87
CA LEU A 8 -4.11 1.08 -1.81
C LEU A 8 -2.78 1.16 -1.05
N LYS A 9 -2.01 0.08 -1.10
CA LYS A 9 -0.65 0.04 -0.57
C LYS A 9 0.35 0.32 -1.69
N LEU A 10 1.08 1.41 -1.55
CA LEU A 10 2.19 1.80 -2.43
C LEU A 10 3.53 1.46 -1.76
N SER A 11 4.45 0.86 -2.51
CA SER A 11 5.85 0.83 -2.08
C SER A 11 6.44 2.24 -2.11
N GLY A 12 7.37 2.57 -1.20
CA GLY A 12 8.10 3.83 -1.33
C GLY A 12 8.90 3.91 -2.63
N GLU A 13 9.46 2.77 -3.04
CA GLU A 13 10.22 2.65 -4.30
C GLU A 13 9.37 2.92 -5.55
N ALA A 14 8.05 2.74 -5.45
CA ALA A 14 7.15 3.06 -6.54
C ALA A 14 7.17 4.56 -6.87
N LEU A 15 7.48 5.41 -5.89
CA LEU A 15 7.53 6.86 -6.07
C LEU A 15 8.84 7.35 -6.67
N MET A 16 9.85 6.49 -6.86
CA MET A 16 11.16 6.89 -7.37
C MET A 16 11.19 7.04 -8.89
N GLY A 17 10.27 6.42 -9.62
CA GLY A 17 10.38 6.29 -11.07
C GLY A 17 11.73 5.68 -11.47
N ASN A 18 12.47 6.39 -12.31
CA ASN A 18 13.81 6.00 -12.75
C ASN A 18 14.95 6.61 -11.90
N LEU A 19 14.62 7.31 -10.82
CA LEU A 19 15.61 7.90 -9.92
C LEU A 19 16.30 6.83 -9.07
N GLY A 20 17.57 7.07 -8.72
CA GLY A 20 18.31 6.22 -7.78
C GLY A 20 17.92 6.43 -6.31
N TYR A 21 17.26 7.54 -5.99
CA TYR A 21 16.84 7.93 -4.64
C TYR A 21 15.77 9.02 -4.68
N GLY A 22 14.91 9.11 -3.65
CA GLY A 22 13.99 10.22 -3.47
C GLY A 22 12.61 10.01 -4.08
N ILE A 23 12.01 11.07 -4.61
CA ILE A 23 10.64 11.06 -5.14
C ILE A 23 10.65 11.71 -6.53
N ASP A 24 10.09 11.03 -7.52
CA ASP A 24 9.88 11.53 -8.86
C ASP A 24 8.51 12.22 -8.96
N PRO A 25 8.46 13.55 -9.13
CA PRO A 25 7.21 14.30 -9.19
C PRO A 25 6.26 13.83 -10.31
N MET A 26 6.81 13.34 -11.43
CA MET A 26 5.99 12.87 -12.56
C MET A 26 5.25 11.60 -12.21
N VAL A 27 5.91 10.68 -11.51
CA VAL A 27 5.29 9.42 -11.06
C VAL A 27 4.21 9.69 -10.01
N VAL A 28 4.50 10.55 -9.03
CA VAL A 28 3.50 10.93 -8.02
C VAL A 28 2.29 11.62 -8.68
N SER A 29 2.53 12.49 -9.66
CA SER A 29 1.45 13.14 -10.41
C SER A 29 0.60 12.15 -11.22
N ALA A 30 1.21 11.15 -11.84
CA ALA A 30 0.49 10.11 -12.57
C ALA A 30 -0.39 9.26 -11.63
N ILE A 31 0.15 8.88 -10.46
CA ILE A 31 -0.59 8.17 -9.42
C ILE A 31 -1.77 9.02 -8.92
N ALA A 32 -1.55 10.30 -8.66
CA ALA A 32 -2.61 11.22 -8.22
C ALA A 32 -3.73 11.35 -9.26
N GLN A 33 -3.38 11.36 -10.55
CA GLN A 33 -4.35 11.39 -11.64
C GLN A 33 -5.21 10.13 -11.68
N GLU A 34 -4.62 8.93 -11.61
CA GLU A 34 -5.39 7.68 -11.55
C GLU A 34 -6.28 7.61 -10.30
N ILE A 35 -5.78 8.08 -9.16
CA ILE A 35 -6.57 8.18 -7.93
C ILE A 35 -7.77 9.10 -8.13
N SER A 36 -7.60 10.26 -8.78
CA SER A 36 -8.69 11.19 -9.07
C SER A 36 -9.84 10.51 -9.84
N GLU A 37 -9.51 9.64 -10.79
CA GLU A 37 -10.49 8.88 -11.56
C GLU A 37 -11.23 7.84 -10.69
N VAL A 38 -10.52 7.23 -9.73
CA VAL A 38 -11.12 6.31 -8.76
C VAL A 38 -12.09 7.04 -7.84
N VAL A 39 -11.68 8.15 -7.23
CA VAL A 39 -12.56 8.88 -6.28
C VAL A 39 -13.72 9.60 -6.98
N ALA A 40 -13.57 10.00 -8.25
CA ALA A 40 -14.67 10.55 -9.06
C ALA A 40 -15.83 9.56 -9.25
N GLN A 41 -15.57 8.26 -9.10
CA GLN A 41 -16.58 7.21 -9.11
C GLN A 41 -17.25 7.02 -7.72
N GLY A 42 -16.92 7.83 -6.71
CA GLY A 42 -17.51 7.72 -5.37
C GLY A 42 -16.91 6.63 -4.49
N ILE A 43 -15.77 6.06 -4.89
CA ILE A 43 -15.04 5.06 -4.11
C ILE A 43 -14.28 5.75 -2.97
N GLN A 44 -14.36 5.16 -1.78
CA GLN A 44 -13.65 5.61 -0.59
C GLN A 44 -12.25 5.02 -0.58
N LEU A 45 -11.24 5.84 -0.88
CA LEU A 45 -9.86 5.40 -1.02
C LEU A 45 -9.00 5.81 0.18
N ALA A 46 -8.35 4.82 0.79
CA ALA A 46 -7.24 5.03 1.72
C ALA A 46 -5.92 4.56 1.11
N ILE A 47 -4.81 5.16 1.55
CA ILE A 47 -3.47 4.88 1.03
C ILE A 47 -2.52 4.59 2.19
N VAL A 48 -1.71 3.54 2.06
CA VAL A 48 -0.50 3.33 2.88
C VAL A 48 0.70 3.38 1.95
N VAL A 49 1.69 4.20 2.29
CA VAL A 49 2.90 4.36 1.48
C VAL A 49 4.15 3.95 2.27
N GLY A 50 5.01 3.15 1.64
CA GLY A 50 6.32 2.77 2.21
C GLY A 50 7.35 3.90 2.15
N GLY A 51 8.47 3.77 2.87
CA GLY A 51 9.53 4.79 2.94
C GLY A 51 10.84 4.39 2.25
N GLY A 52 10.88 3.25 1.55
CA GLY A 52 12.10 2.61 1.04
C GLY A 52 12.89 3.40 -0.02
N ASN A 53 12.30 4.46 -0.56
CA ASN A 53 12.91 5.40 -1.48
C ASN A 53 13.75 6.50 -0.80
N ILE A 54 13.48 6.77 0.47
CA ILE A 54 14.19 7.75 1.30
C ILE A 54 15.04 7.02 2.35
N PHE A 55 14.51 5.96 2.95
CA PHE A 55 15.24 5.21 3.97
C PHE A 55 14.95 3.72 3.93
N ARG A 56 16.00 2.90 3.95
CA ARG A 56 15.91 1.44 4.03
C ARG A 56 16.50 0.95 5.34
N GLY A 57 15.65 0.78 6.35
CA GLY A 57 16.08 0.42 7.72
C GLY A 57 16.90 -0.86 7.83
N VAL A 58 16.64 -1.86 6.97
CA VAL A 58 17.42 -3.11 6.96
C VAL A 58 18.90 -2.85 6.62
N LYS A 59 19.20 -1.97 5.67
CA LYS A 59 20.60 -1.64 5.31
C LYS A 59 21.30 -0.87 6.43
N ALA A 60 20.59 0.03 7.10
CA ALA A 60 21.14 0.81 8.21
C ALA A 60 21.39 -0.05 9.46
N ALA A 61 20.47 -0.96 9.79
CA ALA A 61 20.64 -1.89 10.91
C ALA A 61 21.84 -2.82 10.69
N SER A 62 22.00 -3.35 9.47
CA SER A 62 23.19 -4.13 9.09
C SER A 62 24.50 -3.34 9.15
N ALA A 63 24.43 -2.00 9.17
CA ALA A 63 25.57 -1.11 9.33
C ALA A 63 25.81 -0.66 10.80
N GLY A 64 25.14 -1.28 11.77
CA GLY A 64 25.35 -1.03 13.21
C GLY A 64 24.36 -0.08 13.88
N MET A 65 23.32 0.39 13.16
CA MET A 65 22.24 1.18 13.76
C MET A 65 21.31 0.28 14.58
N ASP A 66 20.85 0.75 15.73
CA ASP A 66 19.78 0.09 16.47
C ASP A 66 18.54 -0.10 15.60
N ARG A 67 17.94 -1.30 15.65
CA ARG A 67 16.84 -1.67 14.77
C ARG A 67 15.61 -0.79 14.97
N ALA A 68 15.27 -0.49 16.23
CA ALA A 68 14.09 0.32 16.52
C ALA A 68 14.27 1.76 16.00
N THR A 69 15.47 2.31 16.19
CA THR A 69 15.85 3.62 15.66
C THR A 69 15.76 3.66 14.13
N ALA A 70 16.25 2.63 13.44
CA ALA A 70 16.13 2.54 11.98
C ALA A 70 14.66 2.49 11.52
N ASP A 71 13.80 1.75 12.22
CA ASP A 71 12.37 1.69 11.88
C ASP A 71 11.67 3.05 12.11
N TYR A 72 12.04 3.81 13.15
CA TYR A 72 11.53 5.18 13.34
C TYR A 72 11.92 6.12 12.20
N ILE A 73 13.16 6.07 11.72
CA ILE A 73 13.59 6.86 10.55
C ILE A 73 12.79 6.42 9.31
N GLY A 74 12.57 5.12 9.14
CA GLY A 74 11.70 4.58 8.09
C GLY A 74 10.27 5.09 8.18
N MET A 75 9.71 5.20 9.39
CA MET A 75 8.38 5.77 9.62
C MET A 75 8.33 7.26 9.26
N ILE A 76 9.35 8.05 9.58
CA ILE A 76 9.44 9.46 9.16
C ILE A 76 9.49 9.55 7.62
N ALA A 77 10.25 8.68 6.96
CA ALA A 77 10.27 8.61 5.49
C ALA A 77 8.88 8.32 4.89
N THR A 78 8.05 7.50 5.52
CA THR A 78 6.66 7.32 5.07
C THR A 78 5.82 8.59 5.20
N VAL A 79 6.06 9.43 6.22
CA VAL A 79 5.37 10.71 6.39
C VAL A 79 5.76 11.68 5.28
N MET A 80 7.04 11.74 4.93
CA MET A 80 7.52 12.56 3.80
C MET A 80 6.79 12.18 2.51
N ASN A 81 6.72 10.88 2.19
CA ASN A 81 5.99 10.40 1.02
C ASN A 81 4.48 10.69 1.10
N ALA A 82 3.88 10.58 2.30
CA ALA A 82 2.46 10.86 2.49
C ALA A 82 2.14 12.34 2.21
N MET A 83 2.99 13.26 2.67
CA MET A 83 2.84 14.70 2.39
C MET A 83 3.03 15.00 0.90
N THR A 84 3.99 14.35 0.23
CA THR A 84 4.16 14.52 -1.22
C THR A 84 2.96 14.01 -2.02
N LEU A 85 2.39 12.88 -1.62
CA LEU A 85 1.15 12.37 -2.21
C LEU A 85 -0.02 13.31 -1.95
N GLN A 86 -0.14 13.88 -0.74
CA GLN A 86 -1.18 14.85 -0.42
C GLN A 86 -1.11 16.07 -1.35
N ASP A 87 0.06 16.69 -1.52
CA ASP A 87 0.24 17.82 -2.43
C ASP A 87 -0.19 17.48 -3.87
N ALA A 88 0.25 16.34 -4.39
CA ALA A 88 -0.09 15.93 -5.74
C ALA A 88 -1.59 15.66 -5.92
N LEU A 89 -2.23 15.03 -4.94
CA LEU A 89 -3.68 14.79 -4.93
C LEU A 89 -4.46 16.10 -4.86
N GLU A 90 -4.04 17.05 -4.01
CA GLU A 90 -4.69 18.35 -3.88
C GLU A 90 -4.54 19.19 -5.16
N ARG A 91 -3.38 19.13 -5.83
CA ARG A 91 -3.20 19.72 -7.17
C ARG A 91 -4.11 19.08 -8.22
N ALA A 92 -4.37 17.78 -8.11
CA ALA A 92 -5.36 17.06 -8.92
C ALA A 92 -6.83 17.27 -8.45
N GLN A 93 -7.09 18.26 -7.58
CA GLN A 93 -8.41 18.59 -7.05
C GLN A 93 -9.07 17.46 -6.24
N VAL A 94 -8.27 16.58 -5.64
CA VAL A 94 -8.73 15.50 -4.75
C VAL A 94 -8.56 15.92 -3.29
N PRO A 95 -9.66 16.14 -2.54
CA PRO A 95 -9.58 16.48 -1.12
C PRO A 95 -8.87 15.37 -0.33
N THR A 96 -7.76 15.69 0.33
CA THR A 96 -6.89 14.68 0.94
C THR A 96 -6.57 15.00 2.41
N ARG A 97 -6.35 13.97 3.23
CA ARG A 97 -5.86 14.11 4.61
C ARG A 97 -4.77 13.11 4.92
N VAL A 98 -3.64 13.61 5.41
CA VAL A 98 -2.57 12.76 5.98
C VAL A 98 -2.87 12.52 7.45
N LEU A 99 -2.90 11.24 7.83
CA LEU A 99 -3.06 10.78 9.20
C LEU A 99 -1.81 10.01 9.64
N THR A 100 -1.17 10.40 10.74
CA THR A 100 0.07 9.74 11.20
C THR A 100 -0.16 8.91 12.46
N ALA A 101 0.49 7.74 12.52
CA ALA A 101 0.47 6.89 13.72
C ALA A 101 1.26 7.49 14.89
N ILE A 102 2.36 8.19 14.58
CA ILE A 102 3.14 8.98 15.54
C ILE A 102 2.65 10.42 15.44
N ALA A 103 2.28 11.02 16.58
CA ALA A 103 1.77 12.39 16.61
C ALA A 103 2.83 13.37 16.09
N MET A 104 2.48 14.12 15.05
CA MET A 104 3.32 15.12 14.41
C MET A 104 2.51 16.41 14.29
N GLN A 105 2.49 17.16 15.39
CA GLN A 105 1.78 18.44 15.47
C GLN A 105 2.31 19.37 14.35
N GLU A 106 1.47 20.30 13.91
CA GLU A 106 1.71 21.20 12.76
C GLU A 106 1.79 20.53 11.37
N LEU A 107 2.21 19.25 11.27
CA LEU A 107 2.44 18.58 9.99
C LEU A 107 1.26 17.74 9.50
N ALA A 108 0.67 16.93 10.38
CA ALA A 108 -0.37 15.98 10.01
C ALA A 108 -1.35 15.72 11.16
N GLU A 109 -2.56 15.27 10.84
CA GLU A 109 -3.52 14.88 11.88
C GLU A 109 -3.07 13.56 12.53
N PRO A 110 -3.19 13.39 13.86
CA PRO A 110 -2.98 12.09 14.47
C PRO A 110 -4.04 11.11 13.99
N TYR A 111 -3.64 9.84 13.79
CA TYR A 111 -4.58 8.80 13.41
C TYR A 111 -5.61 8.54 14.52
N ILE A 112 -6.88 8.72 14.17
CA ILE A 112 -8.03 8.33 14.98
C ILE A 112 -8.99 7.58 14.05
N ARG A 113 -9.23 6.29 14.30
CA ARG A 113 -10.08 5.41 13.46
C ARG A 113 -11.38 6.09 13.02
N ARG A 114 -12.17 6.61 13.97
CA ARG A 114 -13.46 7.26 13.69
C ARG A 114 -13.32 8.50 12.80
N ARG A 115 -12.21 9.23 12.90
CA ARG A 115 -11.93 10.40 12.06
C ARG A 115 -11.52 9.98 10.65
N ALA A 116 -10.71 8.92 10.52
CA ALA A 116 -10.35 8.36 9.21
C ALA A 116 -11.60 7.92 8.43
N ILE A 117 -12.49 7.15 9.07
CA ILE A 117 -13.78 6.75 8.49
C ILE A 117 -14.61 7.97 8.08
N ARG A 118 -14.67 9.01 8.93
CA ARG A 118 -15.43 10.23 8.62
C ARG A 118 -14.86 11.01 7.43
N HIS A 119 -13.54 11.00 7.23
CA HIS A 119 -12.92 11.60 6.04
C HIS A 119 -13.29 10.80 4.78
N LEU A 120 -13.20 9.47 4.84
CA LEU A 120 -13.58 8.58 3.75
C LEU A 120 -15.05 8.73 3.35
N GLU A 121 -15.97 8.81 4.32
CA GLU A 121 -17.41 9.07 4.08
C GLU A 121 -17.68 10.40 3.35
N LYS A 122 -16.80 11.39 3.51
CA LYS A 122 -16.90 12.70 2.86
C LYS A 122 -16.24 12.73 1.48
N GLY A 123 -15.81 11.58 0.96
CA GLY A 123 -15.12 11.49 -0.33
C GLY A 123 -13.69 12.02 -0.30
N ARG A 124 -13.07 12.14 0.89
CA ARG A 124 -11.66 12.53 1.01
C ARG A 124 -10.77 11.30 0.91
N VAL A 125 -9.64 11.43 0.22
CA VAL A 125 -8.56 10.43 0.29
C VAL A 125 -7.87 10.53 1.64
N VAL A 126 -7.64 9.39 2.28
CA VAL A 126 -6.87 9.31 3.53
C VAL A 126 -5.52 8.68 3.24
N VAL A 127 -4.43 9.38 3.55
CA VAL A 127 -3.06 8.84 3.42
C VAL A 127 -2.50 8.58 4.81
N PHE A 128 -2.17 7.33 5.11
CA PHE A 128 -1.57 6.95 6.38
C PHE A 128 -0.05 7.07 6.33
N GLY A 129 0.49 7.89 7.21
CA GLY A 129 1.93 8.04 7.45
C GLY A 129 2.36 7.43 8.79
N ALA A 130 3.66 7.29 8.97
CA ALA A 130 4.32 6.71 10.15
C ALA A 130 3.96 5.25 10.46
N GLY A 131 3.59 4.45 9.44
CA GLY A 131 3.35 3.02 9.61
C GLY A 131 2.29 2.69 10.69
N SER A 132 2.58 1.67 11.49
CA SER A 132 1.79 1.32 12.69
C SER A 132 2.15 2.16 13.91
N GLY A 133 3.21 2.98 13.83
CA GLY A 133 3.82 3.68 14.95
C GLY A 133 4.75 2.81 15.80
N ASN A 134 4.89 1.52 15.49
CA ASN A 134 5.70 0.58 16.24
C ASN A 134 6.86 0.04 15.39
N PRO A 135 8.09 -0.03 15.93
CA PRO A 135 9.20 -0.76 15.30
C PRO A 135 8.88 -2.25 15.06
N PHE A 136 9.69 -2.91 14.24
CA PHE A 136 9.57 -4.34 13.86
C PHE A 136 8.37 -4.70 12.98
N PHE A 137 7.53 -3.74 12.62
CA PHE A 137 6.41 -3.94 11.70
C PHE A 137 6.71 -3.38 10.30
N THR A 138 6.18 -4.04 9.27
CA THR A 138 6.32 -3.56 7.90
C THR A 138 5.18 -2.60 7.52
N THR A 139 5.32 -1.95 6.36
CA THR A 139 4.22 -1.18 5.77
C THR A 139 3.13 -2.07 5.18
N ASP A 140 3.41 -3.34 4.88
CA ASP A 140 2.38 -4.31 4.50
C ASP A 140 1.54 -4.70 5.71
N THR A 141 2.15 -4.92 6.88
CA THR A 141 1.41 -5.13 8.13
C THR A 141 0.55 -3.92 8.48
N THR A 142 1.08 -2.72 8.26
CA THR A 142 0.32 -1.47 8.45
C THR A 142 -0.88 -1.40 7.49
N ALA A 143 -0.71 -1.78 6.22
CA ALA A 143 -1.80 -1.81 5.25
C ALA A 143 -2.91 -2.77 5.66
N ALA A 144 -2.58 -3.98 6.10
CA ALA A 144 -3.54 -4.94 6.62
C ALA A 144 -4.28 -4.40 7.87
N LEU A 145 -3.54 -3.83 8.83
CA LEU A 145 -4.10 -3.23 10.04
C LEU A 145 -5.07 -2.09 9.71
N ARG A 146 -4.63 -1.12 8.91
CA ARG A 146 -5.46 0.04 8.56
C ARG A 146 -6.68 -0.37 7.74
N ALA A 147 -6.54 -1.36 6.87
CA ALA A 147 -7.67 -1.90 6.10
C ALA A 147 -8.74 -2.48 7.02
N ALA A 148 -8.34 -3.31 8.00
CA ALA A 148 -9.25 -3.86 8.99
C ALA A 148 -9.91 -2.76 9.83
N GLU A 149 -9.14 -1.78 10.30
CA GLU A 149 -9.69 -0.70 11.12
C GLU A 149 -10.68 0.18 10.36
N ILE A 150 -10.45 0.45 9.08
CA ILE A 150 -11.38 1.25 8.28
C ILE A 150 -12.46 0.42 7.60
N ASP A 151 -12.58 -0.89 7.86
CA ASP A 151 -13.54 -1.76 7.16
C ASP A 151 -13.39 -1.69 5.63
N ALA A 152 -12.14 -1.73 5.13
CA ALA A 152 -11.87 -1.81 3.70
C ALA A 152 -12.20 -3.21 3.16
N GLU A 153 -12.81 -3.27 1.98
CA GLU A 153 -13.26 -4.51 1.35
C GLU A 153 -12.13 -5.24 0.61
N VAL A 154 -10.99 -4.56 0.38
CA VAL A 154 -9.83 -5.11 -0.33
C VAL A 154 -8.58 -4.29 -0.06
N VAL A 155 -7.43 -4.96 -0.01
CA VAL A 155 -6.10 -4.35 -0.06
C VAL A 155 -5.50 -4.52 -1.44
N PHE A 156 -5.29 -3.40 -2.13
CA PHE A 156 -4.58 -3.32 -3.39
C PHE A 156 -3.09 -3.12 -3.13
N LYS A 157 -2.26 -4.15 -3.34
CA LYS A 157 -0.81 -4.05 -3.21
C LYS A 157 -0.18 -3.77 -4.58
N ALA A 158 0.17 -2.51 -4.78
CA ALA A 158 0.85 -2.04 -5.98
C ALA A 158 2.34 -2.40 -5.91
N THR A 159 2.83 -3.13 -6.93
CA THR A 159 4.23 -3.57 -7.01
C THR A 159 4.82 -3.26 -8.38
N LYS A 160 6.06 -3.72 -8.63
CA LYS A 160 6.72 -3.64 -9.96
C LYS A 160 6.52 -4.90 -10.81
N VAL A 161 5.85 -5.92 -10.26
CA VAL A 161 5.51 -7.16 -10.95
C VAL A 161 4.01 -7.26 -11.07
N ASP A 162 3.54 -7.93 -12.11
CA ASP A 162 2.12 -8.01 -12.47
C ASP A 162 1.35 -9.05 -11.65
N GLY A 163 1.90 -9.58 -10.56
CA GLY A 163 1.19 -10.51 -9.68
C GLY A 163 2.12 -11.28 -8.76
N VAL A 164 1.61 -12.40 -8.26
CA VAL A 164 2.35 -13.35 -7.43
C VAL A 164 2.79 -14.52 -8.31
N TYR A 165 4.06 -14.90 -8.17
CA TYR A 165 4.68 -15.98 -8.92
C TYR A 165 5.13 -17.10 -7.99
N ASP A 166 5.25 -18.31 -8.54
CA ASP A 166 5.83 -19.47 -7.84
C ASP A 166 7.32 -19.28 -7.49
N SER A 167 8.00 -18.38 -8.20
CA SER A 167 9.42 -18.07 -8.08
C SER A 167 9.69 -16.66 -8.62
N ASP A 168 10.84 -16.08 -8.31
CA ASP A 168 11.14 -14.70 -8.73
C ASP A 168 11.32 -14.62 -10.26
N PRO A 169 10.42 -13.92 -10.99
CA PRO A 169 10.47 -13.85 -12.46
C PRO A 169 11.68 -13.08 -12.99
N SER A 170 12.36 -12.29 -12.15
CA SER A 170 13.60 -11.61 -12.54
C SER A 170 14.81 -12.53 -12.60
N HIS A 171 14.76 -13.67 -11.91
CA HIS A 171 15.85 -14.65 -11.83
C HIS A 171 15.48 -15.99 -12.49
N ASN A 172 14.19 -16.33 -12.56
CA ASN A 172 13.70 -17.56 -13.17
C ASN A 172 12.77 -17.24 -14.36
N PRO A 173 13.21 -17.47 -15.62
CA PRO A 173 12.35 -17.24 -16.79
C PRO A 173 11.18 -18.23 -16.89
N ASN A 174 11.20 -19.33 -16.13
CA ASN A 174 10.10 -20.30 -16.07
C ASN A 174 9.09 -19.98 -14.95
N ALA A 175 9.23 -18.84 -14.27
CA ALA A 175 8.33 -18.46 -13.20
C ALA A 175 6.88 -18.37 -13.69
N ARG A 176 5.96 -19.00 -12.97
CA ARG A 176 4.54 -19.02 -13.33
C ARG A 176 3.76 -18.10 -12.41
N ARG A 177 2.99 -17.21 -13.02
CA ARG A 177 2.09 -16.30 -12.32
C ARG A 177 0.82 -17.02 -11.92
N PHE A 178 0.41 -16.86 -10.67
CA PHE A 178 -0.90 -17.30 -10.20
C PHE A 178 -1.98 -16.28 -10.59
N GLN A 179 -3.16 -16.76 -10.94
CA GLN A 179 -4.36 -15.93 -11.09
C GLN A 179 -5.01 -15.70 -9.72
N SER A 180 -5.14 -16.76 -8.93
CA SER A 180 -5.67 -16.68 -7.58
C SER A 180 -4.98 -17.62 -6.61
N LEU A 181 -4.96 -17.23 -5.33
CA LEU A 181 -4.28 -17.93 -4.25
C LEU A 181 -5.12 -17.90 -2.97
N THR A 182 -4.99 -18.95 -2.16
CA THR A 182 -5.48 -18.89 -0.78
C THR A 182 -4.43 -18.31 0.15
N TYR A 183 -4.85 -17.69 1.26
CA TYR A 183 -3.91 -17.24 2.30
C TYR A 183 -3.05 -18.40 2.82
N GLY A 184 -3.64 -19.59 2.95
CA GLY A 184 -2.93 -20.80 3.38
C GLY A 184 -1.83 -21.21 2.39
N HIS A 185 -2.10 -21.12 1.09
CA HIS A 185 -1.11 -21.42 0.06
C HIS A 185 0.07 -20.44 0.11
N VAL A 186 -0.21 -19.14 0.27
CA VAL A 186 0.82 -18.10 0.43
C VAL A 186 1.73 -18.38 1.64
N LEU A 187 1.14 -18.71 2.80
CA LEU A 187 1.90 -19.00 4.01
C LEU A 187 2.69 -20.32 3.93
N THR A 188 2.11 -21.36 3.33
CA THR A 188 2.73 -22.69 3.25
C THR A 188 3.93 -22.72 2.30
N HIS A 189 3.87 -21.94 1.22
CA HIS A 189 4.91 -21.89 0.18
C HIS A 189 5.82 -20.67 0.32
N ASP A 190 5.70 -19.89 1.40
CA ASP A 190 6.46 -18.66 1.66
C ASP A 190 6.48 -17.71 0.44
N LEU A 191 5.33 -17.58 -0.23
CA LEU A 191 5.22 -16.71 -1.39
C LEU A 191 5.35 -15.25 -0.94
N ARG A 192 6.21 -14.49 -1.60
CA ARG A 192 6.56 -13.09 -1.26
C ARG A 192 5.47 -12.08 -1.61
N VAL A 193 4.26 -12.31 -1.11
CA VAL A 193 3.09 -11.42 -1.28
C VAL A 193 3.19 -10.25 -0.31
N MET A 194 3.23 -10.54 0.98
CA MET A 194 3.42 -9.63 2.12
C MET A 194 4.12 -10.43 3.22
N ASP A 195 4.52 -9.80 4.32
CA ASP A 195 4.95 -10.55 5.50
C ASP A 195 3.81 -11.39 6.10
N GLY A 196 4.17 -12.46 6.81
CA GLY A 196 3.21 -13.40 7.39
C GLY A 196 2.21 -12.74 8.34
N THR A 197 2.61 -11.69 9.07
CA THR A 197 1.71 -10.95 9.97
C THR A 197 0.62 -10.21 9.19
N ALA A 198 0.97 -9.56 8.08
CA ALA A 198 0.00 -8.92 7.21
C ALA A 198 -0.99 -9.92 6.59
N ILE A 199 -0.49 -11.08 6.13
CA ILE A 199 -1.35 -12.14 5.59
C ILE A 199 -2.30 -12.69 6.66
N ALA A 200 -1.81 -12.92 7.87
CA ALA A 200 -2.64 -13.38 8.99
C ALA A 200 -3.75 -12.38 9.33
N LEU A 201 -3.43 -11.09 9.44
CA LEU A 201 -4.42 -10.03 9.69
C LEU A 201 -5.49 -9.97 8.60
N CYS A 202 -5.10 -10.03 7.32
CA CYS A 202 -6.05 -10.06 6.21
C CYS A 202 -6.93 -11.32 6.25
N LYS A 203 -6.36 -12.48 6.56
CA LYS A 203 -7.11 -13.74 6.70
C LYS A 203 -8.14 -13.68 7.82
N GLU A 204 -7.74 -13.21 9.01
CA GLU A 204 -8.63 -13.12 10.19
C GLU A 204 -9.81 -12.18 9.97
N ASN A 205 -9.62 -11.14 9.15
CA ASN A 205 -10.65 -10.15 8.83
C ASN A 205 -11.33 -10.39 7.48
N ASN A 206 -11.02 -11.50 6.78
CA ASN A 206 -11.51 -11.82 5.44
C ASN A 206 -11.32 -10.69 4.41
N ILE A 207 -10.18 -10.00 4.47
CA ILE A 207 -9.84 -8.90 3.56
C ILE A 207 -9.01 -9.44 2.40
N PRO A 208 -9.57 -9.55 1.18
CA PRO A 208 -8.81 -10.01 0.02
C PRO A 208 -7.65 -9.05 -0.31
N ILE A 209 -6.61 -9.61 -0.91
CA ILE A 209 -5.45 -8.85 -1.38
C ILE A 209 -5.38 -9.01 -2.90
N VAL A 210 -5.21 -7.90 -3.62
CA VAL A 210 -4.94 -7.92 -5.06
C VAL A 210 -3.55 -7.36 -5.29
N VAL A 211 -2.66 -8.19 -5.83
CA VAL A 211 -1.29 -7.79 -6.20
C VAL A 211 -1.26 -7.49 -7.69
N PHE A 212 -0.79 -6.30 -8.06
CA PHE A 212 -0.72 -5.86 -9.46
C PHE A 212 0.48 -4.95 -9.71
N ASP A 213 0.78 -4.76 -11.00
CA ASP A 213 1.87 -3.87 -11.44
C ASP A 213 1.38 -2.43 -11.54
N LEU A 214 2.06 -1.52 -10.85
CA LEU A 214 1.81 -0.09 -10.90
C LEU A 214 2.41 0.58 -12.13
N SER A 215 3.39 -0.05 -12.79
CA SER A 215 4.07 0.53 -13.96
C SER A 215 3.14 0.66 -15.17
N VAL A 216 2.08 -0.15 -15.20
CA VAL A 216 1.05 -0.11 -16.25
C VAL A 216 -0.01 0.92 -15.89
N THR A 217 -0.03 2.01 -16.65
CA THR A 217 -1.02 3.08 -16.50
C THR A 217 -2.46 2.56 -16.55
N GLY A 218 -3.27 3.02 -15.61
CA GLY A 218 -4.68 2.68 -15.47
C GLY A 218 -4.94 1.43 -14.63
N ASN A 219 -3.90 0.69 -14.21
CA ASN A 219 -4.11 -0.51 -13.41
C ASN A 219 -4.75 -0.23 -12.05
N ILE A 220 -4.55 0.95 -11.44
CA ILE A 220 -5.26 1.30 -10.20
C ILE A 220 -6.76 1.33 -10.48
N VAL A 221 -7.18 2.02 -11.53
CA VAL A 221 -8.59 2.15 -11.92
C VAL A 221 -9.20 0.78 -12.24
N ARG A 222 -8.49 -0.04 -13.02
CA ARG A 222 -8.93 -1.39 -13.41
C ARG A 222 -9.09 -2.32 -12.20
N ALA A 223 -8.11 -2.30 -11.30
CA ALA A 223 -8.13 -3.10 -10.07
C ALA A 223 -9.35 -2.75 -9.20
N VAL A 224 -9.59 -1.46 -9.00
CA VAL A 224 -10.71 -0.99 -8.18
C VAL A 224 -12.07 -1.25 -8.85
N LYS A 225 -12.13 -1.30 -10.19
CA LYS A 225 -13.34 -1.73 -10.92
C LYS A 225 -13.61 -3.23 -10.81
N GLY A 226 -12.68 -4.02 -10.28
CA GLY A 226 -12.79 -5.47 -10.19
C GLY A 226 -12.44 -6.20 -11.49
N GLU A 227 -11.71 -5.55 -12.40
CA GLU A 227 -11.16 -6.23 -13.58
C GLU A 227 -10.11 -7.27 -13.14
N PRO A 228 -9.89 -8.35 -13.92
CA PRO A 228 -8.92 -9.39 -13.59
C PRO A 228 -7.49 -8.88 -13.83
N VAL A 229 -6.99 -8.05 -12.92
CA VAL A 229 -5.61 -7.55 -12.92
C VAL A 229 -4.79 -8.22 -11.83
N GLY A 230 -3.65 -8.75 -12.26
CA GLY A 230 -2.70 -9.45 -11.42
C GLY A 230 -3.26 -10.67 -10.69
N THR A 231 -2.96 -10.79 -9.40
CA THR A 231 -3.27 -12.00 -8.61
C THR A 231 -4.15 -11.66 -7.41
N LEU A 232 -5.24 -12.40 -7.25
CA LEU A 232 -6.13 -12.32 -6.10
C LEU A 232 -5.70 -13.30 -5.01
N VAL A 233 -5.60 -12.85 -3.76
CA VAL A 233 -5.36 -13.69 -2.59
C VAL A 233 -6.55 -13.59 -1.64
N GLY A 234 -7.21 -14.71 -1.33
CA GLY A 234 -8.45 -14.71 -0.53
C GLY A 234 -8.80 -16.07 0.08
N GLY A 235 -9.75 -16.08 1.03
CA GLY A 235 -10.14 -17.29 1.75
C GLY A 235 -10.95 -18.29 0.94
N PHE A 236 -11.68 -17.82 -0.07
CA PHE A 236 -12.57 -18.61 -0.93
C PHE A 236 -12.03 -18.79 -2.36
N CYS A 237 -10.75 -18.49 -2.59
CA CYS A 237 -10.16 -18.60 -3.91
C CYS A 237 -9.72 -20.04 -4.21
N GLU A 238 -9.92 -20.51 -5.44
CA GLU A 238 -9.20 -21.66 -5.94
C GLU A 238 -7.77 -21.25 -6.32
N VAL A 239 -6.80 -22.14 -6.10
CA VAL A 239 -5.42 -21.88 -6.53
C VAL A 239 -5.31 -22.18 -8.01
N SER A 240 -5.00 -21.17 -8.82
CA SER A 240 -4.94 -21.26 -10.29
C SER A 240 -3.86 -20.37 -10.90
#